data_AF-A0A6J4LBI8-F1
#
_entry.id   AF-A0A6J4LBI8-F1
#
_cell.length_a   1.000
_cell.length_b   1.000
_cell.length_c   1.000
_cell.angle_alpha   90.00
_cell.angle_beta   90.00
_cell.angle_gamma   90.00
#
_symmetry.space_group_name_H-M   'P 1'
#
loop_
_entity.id
_entity.type
_entity.pdbx_description
1 polymer ?
#
loop_
_entity_poly.entity_id
_entity_poly.type
_entity_poly.pdbx_seq_one_letter_code
_entity_poly.pdbx_strand_id
1 'polypeptide(L)'
;MTTAPVRADAAGPAPDVPRVLVVDDDATIAGVARLCLELEGFAVDVVSDGSAALQAVRADPPDLVLLDVTMPGLSGLDVVRRLRAEAATAALPVMLVTARGLTADKVVGLAAGADDYIVKPFDPEELIARIRTTLRRTADARAVSPLTGLPGNVRIEVEIRSRVRAGTPYAIGHVDLDEFKSYNDHYGFLRGDALLLALSSCLTSAAAGQDPPVFVGHVGGDDFVLVSTPEQAEPVARRVAERFDEVVRRYYDPEDLARGVLVQPDRRGELREHPIVSVSIGVAWSGAADSDHRAVVAAAGEMKRYAKSQTGSSVAVDRRGSAGAGDG
;
A
#
# COMPACT_ATOMS: atom_id res chain seq x y z
N MET A 1 54.46 -6.03 7.04
CA MET A 1 53.28 -5.37 7.63
C MET A 1 52.25 -5.22 6.53
N THR A 2 51.17 -5.97 6.65
CA THR A 2 50.03 -6.02 5.72
C THR A 2 49.04 -4.93 6.11
N THR A 3 48.66 -4.05 5.19
CA THR A 3 47.51 -3.15 5.37
C THR A 3 46.62 -3.22 4.14
N ALA A 4 45.34 -3.43 4.43
CA ALA A 4 44.27 -3.95 3.58
C ALA A 4 43.79 -2.98 2.48
N PRO A 5 43.14 -3.47 1.42
CA PRO A 5 42.50 -2.62 0.43
C PRO A 5 41.25 -1.96 1.01
N VAL A 6 41.06 -0.70 0.63
CA VAL A 6 39.85 0.10 0.85
C VAL A 6 38.65 -0.65 0.26
N ARG A 7 37.65 -0.94 1.11
CA ARG A 7 36.35 -1.46 0.66
C ARG A 7 35.68 -0.39 -0.19
N ALA A 8 35.53 -0.66 -1.48
CA ALA A 8 34.64 0.08 -2.34
C ALA A 8 33.21 -0.02 -1.79
N ASP A 9 32.55 1.13 -1.71
CA ASP A 9 31.16 1.28 -1.30
C ASP A 9 30.26 0.25 -1.97
N ALA A 10 29.44 -0.40 -1.15
CA ALA A 10 28.32 -1.19 -1.61
C ALA A 10 27.33 -0.24 -2.29
N ALA A 11 27.29 -0.30 -3.63
CA ALA A 11 26.18 0.24 -4.40
C ALA A 11 24.86 -0.24 -3.76
N GLY A 12 23.95 0.70 -3.50
CA GLY A 12 22.60 0.37 -3.04
C GLY A 12 21.92 -0.64 -3.99
N PRO A 13 20.84 -1.32 -3.54
CA PRO A 13 20.15 -2.28 -4.40
C PRO A 13 19.82 -1.63 -5.74
N ALA A 14 20.22 -2.29 -6.83
CA ALA A 14 19.91 -1.85 -8.19
C ALA A 14 18.39 -1.61 -8.31
N PRO A 15 17.96 -0.64 -9.13
CA PRO A 15 16.53 -0.47 -9.39
C PRO A 15 15.96 -1.79 -9.90
N ASP A 16 14.89 -2.26 -9.27
CA ASP A 16 14.21 -3.50 -9.65
C ASP A 16 13.72 -3.34 -11.10
N VAL A 17 14.29 -4.11 -12.01
CA VAL A 17 13.96 -4.04 -13.44
C VAL A 17 12.62 -4.74 -13.64
N PRO A 18 11.55 -4.06 -14.08
CA PRO A 18 10.24 -4.69 -14.19
C PRO A 18 10.26 -5.86 -15.18
N ARG A 19 9.69 -6.99 -14.77
CA ARG A 19 9.69 -8.22 -15.54
C ARG A 19 8.36 -8.43 -16.26
N VAL A 20 8.43 -8.67 -17.56
CA VAL A 20 7.27 -8.93 -18.42
C VAL A 20 7.31 -10.36 -18.94
N LEU A 21 6.26 -11.12 -18.68
CA LEU A 21 6.06 -12.44 -19.29
C LEU A 21 5.27 -12.29 -20.58
N VAL A 22 5.89 -12.60 -21.72
CA VAL A 22 5.24 -12.64 -23.03
C VAL A 22 4.76 -14.05 -23.31
N VAL A 23 3.49 -14.18 -23.68
CA VAL A 23 2.81 -15.44 -23.95
C VAL A 23 2.17 -15.37 -25.33
N ASP A 24 2.77 -16.05 -26.31
CA ASP A 24 2.29 -16.06 -27.70
C ASP A 24 2.82 -17.32 -28.41
N ASP A 25 1.96 -18.06 -29.10
CA ASP A 25 2.34 -19.26 -29.85
C ASP A 25 3.04 -18.92 -31.18
N ASP A 26 2.90 -17.69 -31.68
CA ASP A 26 3.67 -17.17 -32.80
C ASP A 26 5.04 -16.65 -32.33
N ALA A 27 6.07 -17.46 -32.55
CA ALA A 27 7.46 -17.14 -32.19
C ALA A 27 7.96 -15.83 -32.82
N THR A 28 7.42 -15.42 -33.97
CA THR A 28 7.81 -14.17 -34.64
C THR A 28 7.27 -12.98 -33.86
N ILE A 29 5.99 -13.02 -33.48
CA ILE A 29 5.33 -11.96 -32.72
C ILE A 29 5.93 -11.87 -31.32
N ALA A 30 6.13 -13.02 -30.66
CA ALA A 30 6.81 -13.10 -29.37
C ALA A 30 8.22 -12.49 -29.42
N GLY A 31 8.98 -12.79 -30.48
CA GLY A 31 10.32 -12.26 -30.70
C GLY A 31 10.35 -10.74 -30.89
N VAL A 32 9.40 -10.19 -31.64
CA VAL A 32 9.27 -8.72 -31.82
C VAL A 32 8.91 -8.06 -30.50
N ALA A 33 7.91 -8.57 -29.78
CA ALA A 33 7.51 -8.02 -28.47
C ALA A 33 8.67 -8.05 -27.47
N ARG A 34 9.39 -9.17 -27.39
CA ARG A 34 10.59 -9.31 -26.55
C ARG A 34 11.64 -8.26 -26.88
N LEU A 35 12.01 -8.12 -28.15
CA LEU A 35 13.03 -7.15 -28.58
C LEU A 35 12.64 -5.72 -28.21
N CYS A 36 11.39 -5.32 -28.48
CA CYS A 36 10.90 -3.98 -28.15
C CYS A 36 10.97 -3.71 -26.63
N LEU A 37 10.60 -4.69 -25.81
CA LEU A 37 10.62 -4.58 -24.35
C LEU A 37 12.04 -4.54 -23.78
N GLU A 38 12.94 -5.40 -24.26
CA GLU A 38 14.33 -5.42 -23.79
C GLU A 38 15.07 -4.12 -24.13
N LEU A 39 14.80 -3.53 -25.31
CA LEU A 39 15.36 -2.22 -25.70
C LEU A 39 14.92 -1.08 -24.77
N GLU A 40 13.74 -1.18 -24.18
CA GLU A 40 13.21 -0.21 -23.21
C GLU A 40 13.59 -0.54 -21.76
N GLY A 41 14.45 -1.54 -21.55
CA GLY A 41 15.04 -1.89 -20.27
C GLY A 41 14.18 -2.81 -19.41
N PHE A 42 13.19 -3.51 -19.97
CA PHE A 42 12.43 -4.55 -19.26
C PHE A 42 13.19 -5.89 -19.25
N ALA A 43 13.01 -6.66 -18.19
CA ALA A 43 13.38 -8.08 -18.18
C ALA A 43 12.24 -8.88 -18.83
N VAL A 44 12.54 -9.80 -19.75
CA VAL A 44 11.49 -10.48 -20.53
C VAL A 44 11.68 -11.99 -20.54
N ASP A 45 10.63 -12.69 -20.12
CA ASP A 45 10.48 -14.13 -20.30
C ASP A 45 9.46 -14.40 -21.41
N VAL A 46 9.66 -15.48 -22.18
CA VAL A 46 8.74 -15.87 -23.27
C VAL A 46 8.31 -17.32 -23.08
N VAL A 47 7.01 -17.56 -23.20
CA VAL A 47 6.41 -18.89 -23.26
C VAL A 47 5.40 -18.95 -24.41
N SER A 48 5.15 -20.15 -24.94
CA SER A 48 4.38 -20.34 -26.17
C SER A 48 2.95 -20.82 -25.97
N ASP A 49 2.51 -21.05 -24.74
CA ASP A 49 1.16 -21.55 -24.46
C ASP A 49 0.65 -21.17 -23.07
N GLY A 50 -0.67 -21.22 -22.91
CA GLY A 50 -1.33 -20.82 -21.67
C GLY A 50 -1.02 -21.71 -20.45
N SER A 51 -0.66 -22.98 -20.64
CA SER A 51 -0.29 -23.86 -19.53
C SER A 51 1.11 -23.52 -19.00
N ALA A 52 2.06 -23.28 -19.91
CA ALA A 52 3.38 -22.78 -19.58
C ALA A 52 3.31 -21.41 -18.91
N ALA A 53 2.41 -20.53 -19.35
CA ALA A 53 2.18 -19.23 -18.71
C ALA A 53 1.76 -19.35 -17.24
N LEU A 54 0.76 -20.21 -16.94
CA LEU A 54 0.32 -20.43 -15.56
C LEU A 54 1.42 -21.04 -14.69
N GLN A 55 2.25 -21.93 -15.24
CA GLN A 55 3.39 -22.51 -14.52
C GLN A 55 4.47 -21.46 -14.24
N ALA A 56 4.83 -20.65 -15.24
CA ALA A 56 5.81 -19.59 -15.11
C ALA A 56 5.40 -18.56 -14.04
N VAL A 57 4.15 -18.07 -14.10
CA VAL A 57 3.61 -17.13 -13.12
C VAL A 57 3.65 -17.68 -11.69
N ARG A 58 3.38 -18.98 -11.50
CA ARG A 58 3.42 -19.60 -10.17
C ARG A 58 4.82 -19.84 -9.66
N ALA A 59 5.77 -20.14 -10.56
CA ALA A 59 7.16 -20.39 -10.19
C ALA A 59 7.88 -19.09 -9.80
N ASP A 60 7.67 -18.04 -10.59
CA ASP A 60 8.24 -16.72 -10.38
C ASP A 60 7.27 -15.66 -10.93
N PRO A 61 6.51 -14.95 -10.09
CA PRO A 61 5.53 -13.98 -10.55
C PRO A 61 6.16 -12.79 -11.30
N PRO A 62 5.76 -12.50 -12.55
CA PRO A 62 6.22 -11.31 -13.27
C PRO A 62 5.49 -10.04 -12.77
N ASP A 63 5.92 -8.87 -13.22
CA ASP A 63 5.23 -7.60 -12.97
C ASP A 63 4.06 -7.36 -13.93
N LEU A 64 4.10 -7.96 -15.13
CA LEU A 64 3.00 -7.93 -16.10
C LEU A 64 3.05 -9.17 -17.01
N VAL A 65 1.88 -9.66 -17.42
CA VAL A 65 1.73 -10.68 -18.46
C VAL A 65 1.18 -10.04 -19.73
N LEU A 66 1.94 -10.14 -20.83
CA LEU A 66 1.49 -9.79 -22.18
C LEU A 66 1.04 -11.08 -22.88
N LEU A 67 -0.26 -11.22 -23.12
CA LEU A 67 -0.89 -12.51 -23.39
C LEU A 67 -1.69 -12.51 -24.68
N ASP A 68 -1.33 -13.35 -25.64
CA ASP A 68 -2.16 -13.58 -26.82
C ASP A 68 -3.50 -14.21 -26.46
N VAL A 69 -4.57 -13.77 -27.13
CA VAL A 69 -5.91 -14.32 -26.93
C VAL A 69 -6.08 -15.67 -27.61
N THR A 70 -5.52 -15.84 -28.80
CA THR A 70 -5.81 -16.95 -29.71
C THR A 70 -4.66 -17.94 -29.74
N MET A 71 -4.54 -18.73 -28.67
CA MET A 71 -3.54 -19.79 -28.58
C MET A 71 -4.20 -21.18 -28.61
N PRO A 72 -3.50 -22.20 -29.16
CA PRO A 72 -3.96 -23.57 -29.12
C PRO A 72 -4.06 -24.11 -27.68
N GLY A 73 -5.08 -24.93 -27.45
CA GLY A 73 -5.33 -25.52 -26.13
C GLY A 73 -6.00 -24.51 -25.18
N LEU A 74 -5.20 -23.86 -24.34
CA LEU A 74 -5.72 -22.91 -23.35
C LEU A 74 -5.68 -21.48 -23.92
N SER A 75 -6.86 -20.92 -24.17
CA SER A 75 -6.97 -19.55 -24.68
C SER A 75 -6.44 -18.52 -23.68
N GLY A 76 -6.02 -17.35 -24.17
CA GLY A 76 -5.59 -16.25 -23.30
C GLY A 76 -6.68 -15.84 -22.30
N LEU A 77 -7.95 -15.86 -22.72
CA LEU A 77 -9.08 -15.56 -21.84
C LEU A 77 -9.23 -16.58 -20.70
N ASP A 78 -8.99 -17.86 -20.97
CA ASP A 78 -9.05 -18.90 -19.93
C ASP A 78 -7.87 -18.80 -18.96
N VAL A 79 -6.69 -18.40 -19.45
CA VAL A 79 -5.54 -18.05 -18.60
C VAL A 79 -5.91 -16.90 -17.67
N VAL A 80 -6.49 -15.80 -18.18
CA VAL A 80 -6.92 -14.66 -17.35
C VAL A 80 -7.89 -15.11 -16.27
N ARG A 81 -8.93 -15.87 -16.62
CA ARG A 81 -9.92 -16.37 -15.65
C ARG A 81 -9.26 -17.18 -14.53
N ARG A 82 -8.29 -18.03 -14.84
CA ARG A 82 -7.55 -18.83 -13.85
C ARG A 82 -6.67 -17.98 -12.96
N LEU A 83 -5.93 -17.02 -13.54
CA LEU A 83 -5.13 -16.06 -12.78
C LEU A 83 -6.00 -15.23 -11.82
N ARG A 84 -7.21 -14.85 -12.23
CA ARG A 84 -8.17 -14.10 -11.40
C ARG A 84 -8.81 -14.94 -10.30
N ALA A 85 -8.92 -16.26 -10.49
CA ALA A 85 -9.50 -17.17 -9.50
C ALA A 85 -8.57 -17.46 -8.30
N GLU A 86 -7.27 -17.21 -8.44
CA GLU A 86 -6.26 -17.46 -7.40
C GLU A 86 -5.87 -16.15 -6.71
N ALA A 87 -6.01 -16.07 -5.38
CA ALA A 87 -5.74 -14.84 -4.62
C ALA A 87 -4.30 -14.31 -4.82
N ALA A 88 -3.32 -15.20 -4.99
CA ALA A 88 -1.92 -14.85 -5.19
C ALA A 88 -1.66 -14.14 -6.54
N THR A 89 -2.49 -14.41 -7.56
CA THR A 89 -2.32 -13.87 -8.93
C THR A 89 -3.45 -12.96 -9.36
N ALA A 90 -4.49 -12.80 -8.54
CA ALA A 90 -5.69 -12.04 -8.89
C ALA A 90 -5.38 -10.58 -9.23
N ALA A 91 -4.37 -10.00 -8.58
CA ALA A 91 -3.90 -8.63 -8.80
C ALA A 91 -2.69 -8.53 -9.75
N LEU A 92 -2.32 -9.61 -10.46
CA LEU A 92 -1.25 -9.60 -11.46
C LEU A 92 -1.73 -8.86 -12.71
N PRO A 93 -1.02 -7.83 -13.20
CA PRO A 93 -1.42 -7.12 -14.42
C PRO A 93 -1.38 -8.04 -15.63
N VAL A 94 -2.49 -8.09 -16.38
CA VAL A 94 -2.60 -8.86 -17.63
C VAL A 94 -3.05 -7.95 -18.75
N MET A 95 -2.25 -7.87 -19.80
CA MET A 95 -2.56 -7.17 -21.04
C MET A 95 -2.78 -8.17 -22.16
N LEU A 96 -3.93 -8.10 -22.82
CA LEU A 96 -4.27 -9.00 -23.91
C LEU A 96 -3.75 -8.48 -25.26
N VAL A 97 -3.20 -9.37 -26.06
CA VAL A 97 -2.83 -9.12 -27.46
C VAL A 97 -3.87 -9.80 -28.35
N THR A 98 -4.52 -9.04 -29.23
CA THR A 98 -5.75 -9.47 -29.95
C THR A 98 -5.66 -9.20 -31.44
N ALA A 99 -6.31 -9.98 -32.30
CA ALA A 99 -6.36 -9.68 -33.74
C ALA A 99 -7.37 -8.56 -34.08
N ARG A 100 -7.15 -7.82 -35.19
CA ARG A 100 -8.13 -6.82 -35.70
C ARG A 100 -9.46 -7.48 -36.06
N GLY A 101 -10.57 -6.87 -35.63
CA GLY A 101 -11.92 -7.20 -36.11
C GLY A 101 -12.92 -7.74 -35.07
N LEU A 102 -12.50 -7.94 -33.82
CA LEU A 102 -13.33 -8.55 -32.78
C LEU A 102 -13.69 -7.52 -31.69
N THR A 103 -14.54 -6.55 -32.03
CA THR A 103 -15.06 -5.57 -31.06
C THR A 103 -15.81 -6.26 -29.90
N ALA A 104 -16.35 -7.45 -30.12
CA ALA A 104 -16.92 -8.32 -29.09
C ALA A 104 -15.87 -8.84 -28.09
N ASP A 105 -14.65 -9.15 -28.54
CA ASP A 105 -13.60 -9.71 -27.68
C ASP A 105 -12.95 -8.68 -26.76
N LYS A 106 -13.01 -7.39 -27.11
CA LYS A 106 -12.57 -6.31 -26.22
C LYS A 106 -13.46 -6.20 -24.97
N VAL A 107 -14.77 -6.34 -25.16
CA VAL A 107 -15.75 -6.35 -24.06
C VAL A 107 -15.63 -7.64 -23.25
N VAL A 108 -15.43 -8.79 -23.92
CA VAL A 108 -15.25 -10.09 -23.27
C VAL A 108 -13.92 -10.17 -22.50
N GLY A 109 -12.84 -9.58 -23.01
CA GLY A 109 -11.53 -9.55 -22.36
C GLY A 109 -11.51 -8.72 -21.08
N LEU A 110 -12.14 -7.52 -21.11
CA LEU A 110 -12.34 -6.72 -19.92
C LEU A 110 -13.27 -7.41 -18.92
N ALA A 111 -14.35 -8.05 -19.39
CA ALA A 111 -15.25 -8.84 -18.54
C ALA A 111 -14.58 -10.10 -17.95
N ALA A 112 -13.58 -10.65 -18.62
CA ALA A 112 -12.76 -11.76 -18.11
C ALA A 112 -11.70 -11.30 -17.08
N GLY A 113 -11.53 -9.98 -16.92
CA GLY A 113 -10.66 -9.38 -15.90
C GLY A 113 -9.29 -8.93 -16.40
N ALA A 114 -9.06 -8.79 -17.72
CA ALA A 114 -7.83 -8.18 -18.24
C ALA A 114 -7.77 -6.68 -17.93
N ASP A 115 -6.56 -6.14 -17.72
CA ASP A 115 -6.34 -4.74 -17.32
C ASP A 115 -6.26 -3.78 -18.51
N ASP A 116 -5.77 -4.26 -19.65
CA ASP A 116 -5.75 -3.53 -20.93
C ASP A 116 -5.64 -4.52 -22.10
N TYR A 117 -5.70 -4.00 -23.33
CA TYR A 117 -5.46 -4.79 -24.53
C TYR A 117 -4.74 -3.98 -25.61
N ILE A 118 -4.08 -4.69 -26.54
CA ILE A 118 -3.49 -4.15 -27.75
C ILE A 118 -3.87 -5.02 -28.96
N VAL A 119 -3.91 -4.41 -30.14
CA VAL A 119 -4.36 -5.08 -31.37
C VAL A 119 -3.17 -5.38 -32.29
N LYS A 120 -3.11 -6.59 -32.83
CA LYS A 120 -2.15 -7.05 -33.85
C LYS A 120 -2.57 -6.56 -35.25
N PRO A 121 -1.63 -6.13 -36.11
CA PRO A 121 -0.24 -5.81 -35.76
C PRO A 121 -0.18 -4.54 -34.88
N PHE A 122 0.70 -4.54 -33.88
CA PHE A 122 0.86 -3.43 -32.95
C PHE A 122 2.08 -2.58 -33.30
N ASP A 123 1.97 -1.28 -33.00
CA ASP A 123 3.10 -0.37 -33.04
C ASP A 123 3.96 -0.55 -31.76
N PRO A 124 5.30 -0.65 -31.86
CA PRO A 124 6.17 -0.78 -30.70
C PRO A 124 6.02 0.34 -29.66
N GLU A 125 5.88 1.60 -30.10
CA GLU A 125 5.72 2.72 -29.17
C GLU A 125 4.39 2.63 -28.43
N GLU A 126 3.32 2.20 -29.13
CA GLU A 126 2.01 1.94 -28.49
C GLU A 126 2.12 0.82 -27.45
N LEU A 127 2.77 -0.30 -27.77
CA LEU A 127 2.96 -1.43 -26.85
C LEU A 127 3.64 -0.98 -25.56
N ILE A 128 4.75 -0.25 -25.68
CA ILE A 128 5.52 0.23 -24.54
C ILE A 128 4.73 1.25 -23.72
N ALA A 129 4.04 2.19 -24.36
CA ALA A 129 3.23 3.20 -23.69
C ALA A 129 2.09 2.57 -22.87
N ARG A 130 1.44 1.54 -23.41
CA ARG A 130 0.40 0.78 -22.71
C ARG A 130 0.98 0.01 -21.54
N ILE A 131 2.08 -0.73 -21.73
CA ILE A 131 2.70 -1.52 -20.67
C ILE A 131 3.12 -0.63 -19.49
N ARG A 132 3.77 0.51 -19.77
CA ARG A 132 4.11 1.50 -18.74
C ARG A 132 2.88 2.04 -18.01
N THR A 133 1.79 2.28 -18.75
CA THR A 133 0.53 2.79 -18.16
C THR A 133 -0.14 1.74 -17.27
N THR A 134 -0.18 0.47 -17.69
CA THR A 134 -0.74 -0.63 -16.91
C THR A 134 0.06 -0.89 -15.64
N LEU A 135 1.39 -0.99 -15.75
CA LEU A 135 2.28 -1.13 -14.60
C LEU A 135 2.13 0.03 -13.61
N ARG A 136 2.06 1.27 -14.10
CA ARG A 136 1.82 2.45 -13.24
C ARG A 136 0.47 2.37 -12.54
N ARG A 137 -0.61 2.03 -13.24
CA ARG A 137 -1.95 1.90 -12.64
C ARG A 137 -2.00 0.83 -11.56
N THR A 138 -1.35 -0.31 -11.76
CA THR A 138 -1.29 -1.36 -10.74
C THR A 138 -0.45 -0.93 -9.55
N ALA A 139 0.68 -0.25 -9.78
CA ALA A 139 1.47 0.34 -8.71
C ALA A 139 0.65 1.38 -7.91
N ASP A 140 -0.11 2.24 -8.60
CA ASP A 140 -0.99 3.24 -7.99
C ASP A 140 -2.15 2.59 -7.22
N ALA A 141 -2.77 1.53 -7.75
CA ALA A 141 -3.84 0.78 -7.09
C ALA A 141 -3.35 0.00 -5.87
N ARG A 142 -2.08 -0.46 -5.88
CA ARG A 142 -1.40 -1.02 -4.70
C ARG A 142 -0.95 0.09 -3.73
N ALA A 143 -0.92 1.34 -4.18
CA ALA A 143 -0.48 2.50 -3.42
C ALA A 143 -1.64 3.31 -2.82
N VAL A 144 -2.87 2.79 -2.84
CA VAL A 144 -4.03 3.35 -2.14
C VAL A 144 -4.74 2.22 -1.40
N SER A 145 -5.10 2.42 -0.13
CA SER A 145 -5.91 1.43 0.57
C SER A 145 -7.31 1.35 -0.08
N PRO A 146 -7.76 0.17 -0.57
CA PRO A 146 -9.03 0.04 -1.29
C PRO A 146 -10.23 0.50 -0.47
N LEU A 147 -10.16 0.39 0.86
CA LEU A 147 -11.21 0.79 1.77
C LEU A 147 -11.19 2.31 2.02
N THR A 148 -10.05 2.87 2.46
CA THR A 148 -10.01 4.26 2.95
C THR A 148 -9.71 5.28 1.87
N GLY A 149 -9.26 4.86 0.68
CA GLY A 149 -8.82 5.77 -0.38
C GLY A 149 -7.54 6.56 -0.04
N LEU A 150 -6.90 6.27 1.10
CA LEU A 150 -5.68 6.95 1.53
C LEU A 150 -4.43 6.33 0.86
N PRO A 151 -3.38 7.13 0.61
CA PRO A 151 -2.09 6.66 0.14
C PRO A 151 -1.50 5.53 1.02
N GLY A 152 -1.05 4.45 0.39
CA GLY A 152 -0.43 3.28 1.00
C GLY A 152 1.10 3.38 1.14
N ASN A 153 1.74 2.26 1.50
CA ASN A 153 3.15 2.18 1.88
C ASN A 153 4.13 2.85 0.89
N VAL A 154 3.95 2.62 -0.41
CA VAL A 154 4.84 3.21 -1.43
C VAL A 154 4.79 4.74 -1.42
N ARG A 155 3.59 5.33 -1.29
CA ARG A 155 3.42 6.79 -1.27
C ARG A 155 3.86 7.40 0.06
N ILE A 156 3.66 6.69 1.17
CA ILE A 156 4.18 7.07 2.49
C ILE A 156 5.71 7.18 2.42
N GLU A 157 6.39 6.18 1.86
CA GLU A 157 7.84 6.17 1.74
C GLU A 157 8.36 7.30 0.83
N VAL A 158 7.68 7.55 -0.29
CA VAL A 158 8.02 8.67 -1.20
C VAL A 158 7.89 10.01 -0.49
N GLU A 159 6.81 10.23 0.28
CA GLU A 159 6.61 11.48 1.03
C GLU A 159 7.71 11.68 2.08
N ILE A 160 8.00 10.67 2.90
CA ILE A 160 9.05 10.76 3.93
C ILE A 160 10.40 11.09 3.29
N ARG A 161 10.77 10.37 2.21
CA ARG A 161 12.02 10.64 1.48
C ARG A 161 12.04 12.04 0.87
N SER A 162 10.90 12.55 0.42
CA SER A 162 10.79 13.92 -0.10
C SER A 162 11.09 14.95 0.99
N ARG A 163 10.55 14.77 2.20
CA ARG A 163 10.82 15.64 3.36
C ARG A 163 12.29 15.60 3.77
N VAL A 164 12.90 14.41 3.81
CA VAL A 164 14.34 14.25 4.09
C VAL A 164 15.19 15.02 3.08
N ARG A 165 14.88 14.89 1.78
CA ARG A 165 15.63 15.60 0.71
C ARG A 165 15.46 17.11 0.76
N ALA A 166 14.31 17.60 1.22
CA ALA A 166 14.07 19.04 1.38
C ALA A 166 14.93 19.66 2.49
N GLY A 167 15.48 18.84 3.41
CA GLY A 167 16.36 19.30 4.48
C GLY A 167 15.65 20.13 5.55
N THR A 168 14.31 20.11 5.59
CA THR A 168 13.52 20.77 6.63
C THR A 168 13.08 19.78 7.70
N PRO A 169 12.95 20.20 8.98
CA PRO A 169 12.42 19.32 10.02
C PRO A 169 11.03 18.79 9.68
N TYR A 170 10.82 17.49 9.88
CA TYR A 170 9.55 16.81 9.67
C TYR A 170 9.21 15.94 10.87
N ALA A 171 7.93 15.64 11.03
CA ALA A 171 7.40 14.76 12.05
C ALA A 171 6.61 13.61 11.42
N ILE A 172 6.65 12.46 12.09
CA ILE A 172 5.88 11.27 11.76
C ILE A 172 4.99 10.95 12.96
N GLY A 173 3.68 10.87 12.71
CA GLY A 173 2.68 10.38 13.65
C GLY A 173 2.18 9.00 13.24
N HIS A 174 2.53 7.96 13.99
CA HIS A 174 1.96 6.63 13.84
C HIS A 174 0.64 6.54 14.61
N VAL A 175 -0.44 6.20 13.92
CA VAL A 175 -1.81 6.19 14.42
C VAL A 175 -2.35 4.77 14.35
N ASP A 176 -3.06 4.31 15.38
CA ASP A 176 -3.54 2.93 15.49
C ASP A 176 -4.81 2.86 16.34
N LEU A 177 -5.72 1.95 16.03
CA LEU A 177 -6.93 1.70 16.80
C LEU A 177 -6.71 0.66 17.90
N ASP A 178 -6.97 1.06 19.14
CA ASP A 178 -6.91 0.14 20.29
C ASP A 178 -8.15 -0.75 20.31
N GLU A 179 -7.99 -2.03 20.70
CA GLU A 179 -9.09 -3.01 20.78
C GLU A 179 -9.87 -3.24 19.46
N PHE A 180 -9.33 -2.84 18.31
CA PHE A 180 -10.01 -2.99 17.01
C PHE A 180 -10.34 -4.46 16.67
N LYS A 181 -9.43 -5.39 17.00
CA LYS A 181 -9.67 -6.82 16.85
C LYS A 181 -10.88 -7.27 17.67
N SER A 182 -10.96 -6.86 18.94
CA SER A 182 -12.05 -7.22 19.85
C SER A 182 -13.38 -6.69 19.34
N TYR A 183 -13.39 -5.47 18.80
CA TYR A 183 -14.55 -4.88 18.14
C TYR A 183 -14.98 -5.66 16.88
N ASN A 184 -14.05 -6.08 16.04
CA ASN A 184 -14.33 -6.89 14.85
C ASN A 184 -14.86 -8.28 15.19
N ASP A 185 -14.31 -8.91 16.23
CA ASP A 185 -14.75 -10.23 16.68
C ASP A 185 -16.21 -10.15 17.22
N HIS A 186 -16.61 -9.03 17.81
CA HIS A 186 -17.97 -8.81 18.32
C HIS A 186 -18.99 -8.39 17.22
N TYR A 187 -18.65 -7.38 16.41
CA TYR A 187 -19.59 -6.77 15.46
C TYR A 187 -19.41 -7.20 14.00
N GLY A 188 -18.33 -7.90 13.68
CA GLY A 188 -17.98 -8.33 12.33
C GLY A 188 -17.28 -7.26 11.49
N PHE A 189 -16.64 -7.73 10.41
CA PHE A 189 -15.74 -6.92 9.57
C PHE A 189 -16.42 -5.72 8.91
N LEU A 190 -17.70 -5.80 8.53
CA LEU A 190 -18.39 -4.66 7.91
C LEU A 190 -18.49 -3.44 8.85
N ARG A 191 -18.73 -3.68 10.15
CA ARG A 191 -18.71 -2.63 11.17
C ARG A 191 -17.28 -2.18 11.47
N GLY A 192 -16.31 -3.09 11.39
CA GLY A 192 -14.89 -2.79 11.43
C GLY A 192 -14.45 -1.80 10.37
N ASP A 193 -14.79 -2.09 9.12
CA ASP A 193 -14.50 -1.26 7.96
C ASP A 193 -15.09 0.13 8.10
N ALA A 194 -16.31 0.23 8.63
CA ALA A 194 -16.94 1.52 8.94
C ALA A 194 -16.15 2.33 9.98
N LEU A 195 -15.50 1.68 10.94
CA LEU A 195 -14.67 2.33 11.95
C LEU A 195 -13.32 2.78 11.38
N LEU A 196 -12.70 1.99 10.50
CA LEU A 196 -11.52 2.39 9.73
C LEU A 196 -11.82 3.62 8.86
N LEU A 197 -12.98 3.64 8.21
CA LEU A 197 -13.46 4.79 7.44
C LEU A 197 -13.67 6.01 8.34
N ALA A 198 -14.23 5.84 9.53
CA ALA A 198 -14.41 6.92 10.51
C ALA A 198 -13.06 7.53 10.93
N LEU A 199 -12.07 6.71 11.26
CA LEU A 199 -10.72 7.18 11.59
C LEU A 199 -10.09 7.90 10.39
N SER A 200 -10.20 7.34 9.17
CA SER A 200 -9.65 7.98 7.97
C SER A 200 -10.27 9.37 7.70
N SER A 201 -11.56 9.53 7.97
CA SER A 201 -12.25 10.81 7.91
C SER A 201 -11.75 11.78 8.98
N CYS A 202 -11.47 11.31 10.20
CA CYS A 202 -10.92 12.15 11.28
C CYS A 202 -9.52 12.65 10.92
N LEU A 203 -8.65 11.77 10.42
CA LEU A 203 -7.31 12.10 9.95
C LEU A 203 -7.33 13.15 8.83
N THR A 204 -8.11 12.89 7.78
CA THR A 204 -8.21 13.80 6.62
C THR A 204 -8.77 15.17 7.03
N SER A 205 -9.78 15.18 7.91
CA SER A 205 -10.36 16.44 8.40
C SER A 205 -9.39 17.24 9.28
N ALA A 206 -8.59 16.57 10.12
CA ALA A 206 -7.60 17.22 10.98
C ALA A 206 -6.39 17.78 10.20
N ALA A 207 -6.07 17.16 9.07
CA ALA A 207 -5.04 17.58 8.12
C ALA A 207 -5.51 18.66 7.13
N ALA A 208 -6.82 18.78 6.90
CA ALA A 208 -7.38 19.74 5.96
C ALA A 208 -7.04 21.19 6.34
N GLY A 209 -6.67 21.99 5.34
CA GLY A 209 -6.36 23.42 5.51
C GLY A 209 -5.07 23.73 6.28
N GLN A 210 -4.23 22.73 6.57
CA GLN A 210 -2.90 22.97 7.12
C GLN A 210 -1.95 23.51 6.04
N ASP A 211 -1.13 24.50 6.41
CA ASP A 211 -0.04 25.03 5.60
C ASP A 211 1.27 25.02 6.44
N PRO A 212 2.33 24.31 6.01
CA PRO A 212 2.38 23.43 4.84
C PRO A 212 1.44 22.21 4.95
N PRO A 213 1.11 21.52 3.85
CA PRO A 213 0.20 20.38 3.87
C PRO A 213 0.69 19.22 4.76
N VAL A 214 -0.23 18.66 5.53
CA VAL A 214 -0.05 17.42 6.29
C VAL A 214 -0.45 16.23 5.42
N PHE A 215 0.46 15.28 5.24
CA PHE A 215 0.20 14.06 4.51
C PHE A 215 -0.44 13.01 5.44
N VAL A 216 -1.43 12.29 4.92
CA VAL A 216 -2.11 11.18 5.61
C VAL A 216 -1.95 9.93 4.76
N GLY A 217 -1.53 8.82 5.36
CA GLY A 217 -1.42 7.52 4.71
C GLY A 217 -2.01 6.38 5.55
N HIS A 218 -2.32 5.27 4.89
CA HIS A 218 -2.83 4.04 5.49
C HIS A 218 -1.86 2.90 5.20
N VAL A 219 -1.17 2.40 6.24
CA VAL A 219 -0.15 1.34 6.12
C VAL A 219 -0.80 -0.01 5.86
N GLY A 220 -1.87 -0.30 6.61
CA GLY A 220 -2.72 -1.49 6.46
C GLY A 220 -3.39 -1.86 7.78
N GLY A 221 -4.50 -2.60 7.72
CA GLY A 221 -5.26 -2.96 8.91
C GLY A 221 -5.81 -1.73 9.64
N ASP A 222 -5.41 -1.56 10.90
CA ASP A 222 -5.70 -0.43 11.77
C ASP A 222 -4.55 0.60 11.87
N ASP A 223 -3.45 0.42 11.13
CA ASP A 223 -2.27 1.30 11.15
C ASP A 223 -2.31 2.43 10.11
N PHE A 224 -2.20 3.67 10.56
CA PHE A 224 -2.15 4.89 9.74
C PHE A 224 -0.91 5.74 10.07
N VAL A 225 -0.57 6.65 9.16
CA VAL A 225 0.58 7.56 9.30
C VAL A 225 0.20 8.99 8.95
N LEU A 226 0.68 9.94 9.76
CA LEU A 226 0.71 11.37 9.48
C LEU A 226 2.16 11.79 9.22
N VAL A 227 2.38 12.62 8.19
CA VAL A 227 3.67 13.30 7.98
C VAL A 227 3.44 14.80 7.91
N SER A 228 4.06 15.56 8.80
CA SER A 228 3.83 17.00 9.00
C SER A 228 5.12 17.73 9.37
N THR A 229 5.02 19.02 9.71
CA THR A 229 6.09 19.69 10.47
C THR A 229 6.01 19.32 11.96
N PRO A 230 7.09 19.50 12.75
CA PRO A 230 7.06 19.29 14.20
C PRO A 230 6.00 20.11 14.93
N GLU A 231 5.77 21.35 14.50
CA GLU A 231 4.80 22.27 15.12
C GLU A 231 3.36 21.83 14.88
N GLN A 232 3.10 21.20 13.73
CA GLN A 232 1.77 20.68 13.35
C GLN A 232 1.45 19.33 14.01
N ALA A 233 2.47 18.53 14.33
CA ALA A 233 2.30 17.11 14.62
C ALA A 233 1.40 16.84 15.84
N GLU A 234 1.73 17.43 16.99
CA GLU A 234 0.94 17.24 18.21
C GLU A 234 -0.47 17.87 18.11
N PRO A 235 -0.66 19.12 17.64
CA PRO A 235 -1.99 19.70 17.45
C PRO A 235 -2.89 18.89 16.51
N VAL A 236 -2.36 18.38 15.38
CA VAL A 236 -3.12 17.53 14.45
C VAL A 236 -3.49 16.22 15.12
N ALA A 237 -2.53 15.54 15.77
CA ALA A 237 -2.77 14.28 16.46
C ALA A 237 -3.86 14.41 17.54
N ARG A 238 -3.81 15.47 18.36
CA ARG A 238 -4.84 15.71 19.39
C ARG A 238 -6.23 15.92 18.78
N ARG A 239 -6.35 16.69 17.70
CA ARG A 239 -7.62 16.85 16.98
C ARG A 239 -8.16 15.53 16.44
N VAL A 240 -7.29 14.64 15.97
CA VAL A 240 -7.70 13.30 15.52
C VAL A 240 -8.27 12.50 16.67
N ALA A 241 -7.57 12.44 17.81
CA ALA A 241 -8.02 11.73 19.01
C ALA A 241 -9.37 12.25 19.52
N GLU A 242 -9.48 13.57 19.71
CA GLU A 242 -10.72 14.23 20.16
C GLU A 242 -11.89 13.95 19.21
N ARG A 243 -11.66 14.08 17.90
CA ARG A 243 -12.70 13.83 16.90
C ARG A 243 -13.11 12.37 16.84
N PHE A 244 -12.15 11.46 16.97
CA PHE A 244 -12.42 10.03 16.98
C PHE A 244 -13.30 9.63 18.19
N ASP A 245 -13.00 10.15 19.38
CA ASP A 245 -13.79 9.93 20.60
C ASP A 245 -15.25 10.41 20.46
N GLU A 246 -15.50 11.47 19.68
CA GLU A 246 -16.86 11.93 19.38
C GLU A 246 -17.62 11.00 18.44
N VAL A 247 -16.96 10.46 17.42
CA VAL A 247 -17.64 9.69 16.35
C VAL A 247 -17.73 8.22 16.65
N VAL A 248 -16.78 7.64 17.40
CA VAL A 248 -16.70 6.19 17.67
C VAL A 248 -17.98 5.65 18.30
N ARG A 249 -18.62 6.44 19.17
CA ARG A 249 -19.88 6.08 19.85
C ARG A 249 -21.04 5.74 18.92
N ARG A 250 -21.03 6.26 17.68
CA ARG A 250 -22.09 6.01 16.68
C ARG A 250 -22.02 4.60 16.07
N TYR A 251 -20.91 3.91 16.28
CA TYR A 251 -20.64 2.59 15.72
C TYR A 251 -20.90 1.45 16.72
N TYR A 252 -21.40 1.79 17.92
CA TYR A 252 -21.76 0.83 18.96
C TYR A 252 -23.26 0.69 19.07
N ASP A 253 -23.70 -0.51 19.45
CA ASP A 253 -25.09 -0.70 19.85
C ASP A 253 -25.35 0.02 21.19
N PRO A 254 -26.57 0.56 21.41
CA PRO A 254 -26.89 1.35 22.60
C PRO A 254 -26.61 0.64 23.92
N GLU A 255 -26.73 -0.70 23.96
CA GLU A 255 -26.50 -1.51 25.14
C GLU A 255 -25.01 -1.57 25.54
N ASP A 256 -24.11 -1.75 24.56
CA ASP A 256 -22.66 -1.71 24.78
C ASP A 256 -22.22 -0.30 25.20
N LEU A 257 -22.78 0.73 24.55
CA LEU A 257 -22.46 2.11 24.88
C LEU A 257 -22.92 2.50 26.29
N ALA A 258 -24.08 2.01 26.73
CA ALA A 258 -24.58 2.22 28.09
C ALA A 258 -23.70 1.53 29.15
N ARG A 259 -23.11 0.37 28.81
CA ARG A 259 -22.13 -0.32 29.67
C ARG A 259 -20.77 0.38 29.69
N GLY A 260 -20.41 1.05 28.59
CA GLY A 260 -19.08 1.66 28.40
C GLY A 260 -17.98 0.65 28.09
N VAL A 261 -18.33 -0.62 27.88
CA VAL A 261 -17.43 -1.72 27.52
C VAL A 261 -18.15 -2.70 26.60
N LEU A 262 -17.40 -3.34 25.70
CA LEU A 262 -17.83 -4.53 24.97
C LEU A 262 -17.67 -5.75 25.86
N VAL A 263 -18.71 -6.59 25.89
CA VAL A 263 -18.66 -7.86 26.61
C VAL A 263 -18.78 -8.98 25.59
N GLN A 264 -17.74 -9.82 25.52
CA GLN A 264 -17.75 -10.96 24.61
C GLN A 264 -17.07 -12.19 25.24
N PRO A 265 -17.54 -13.41 24.92
CA PRO A 265 -16.88 -14.63 25.37
C PRO A 265 -15.52 -14.80 24.68
N ASP A 266 -14.51 -15.17 25.45
CA ASP A 266 -13.23 -15.59 24.90
C ASP A 266 -13.29 -17.03 24.35
N ARG A 267 -12.14 -17.55 23.89
CA ARG A 267 -12.05 -18.91 23.32
C ARG A 267 -12.46 -20.03 24.29
N ARG A 268 -12.52 -19.78 25.59
CA ARG A 268 -12.94 -20.71 26.63
C ARG A 268 -14.40 -20.50 27.05
N GLY A 269 -15.08 -19.52 26.44
CA GLY A 269 -16.45 -19.14 26.77
C GLY A 269 -16.54 -18.20 27.98
N GLU A 270 -15.42 -17.72 28.52
CA GLU A 270 -15.43 -16.77 29.64
C GLU A 270 -15.68 -15.35 29.11
N LEU A 271 -16.65 -14.64 29.70
CA LEU A 271 -16.95 -13.27 29.31
C LEU A 271 -15.79 -12.35 29.68
N ARG A 272 -15.31 -11.59 28.70
CA ARG A 272 -14.31 -10.54 28.88
C ARG A 272 -14.89 -9.18 28.53
N GLU A 273 -14.45 -8.20 29.31
CA GLU A 273 -14.75 -6.78 29.07
C GLU A 273 -13.61 -6.16 28.27
N HIS A 274 -13.96 -5.42 27.23
CA HIS A 274 -13.05 -4.64 26.42
C HIS A 274 -13.53 -3.19 26.41
N PRO A 275 -12.63 -2.19 26.59
CA PRO A 275 -13.02 -0.80 26.52
C PRO A 275 -13.54 -0.44 25.12
N ILE A 276 -14.29 0.66 25.04
CA ILE A 276 -14.64 1.28 23.75
C ILE A 276 -13.33 1.58 22.99
N VAL A 277 -13.31 1.21 21.71
CA VAL A 277 -12.17 1.46 20.81
C VAL A 277 -11.73 2.91 20.91
N SER A 278 -10.44 3.10 21.13
CA SER A 278 -9.75 4.39 21.15
C SER A 278 -8.70 4.46 20.05
N VAL A 279 -8.11 5.65 19.86
CA VAL A 279 -6.97 5.83 18.97
C VAL A 279 -5.72 6.19 19.74
N SER A 280 -4.63 5.48 19.46
CA SER A 280 -3.31 5.73 20.03
C SER A 280 -2.39 6.31 18.96
N ILE A 281 -1.77 7.46 19.26
CA ILE A 281 -0.91 8.18 18.32
C ILE A 281 0.47 8.42 18.91
N GLY A 282 1.49 7.83 18.27
CA GLY A 282 2.90 8.04 18.59
C GLY A 282 3.55 9.03 17.64
N VAL A 283 4.08 10.14 18.15
CA VAL A 283 4.70 11.21 17.36
C VAL A 283 6.20 11.29 17.65
N ALA A 284 7.01 11.34 16.60
CA ALA A 284 8.42 11.70 16.67
C ALA A 284 8.79 12.61 15.49
N TRP A 285 9.91 13.33 15.61
CA TRP A 285 10.40 14.22 14.55
C TRP A 285 11.89 14.07 14.30
N SER A 286 12.31 14.49 13.11
CA SER A 286 13.73 14.56 12.74
C SER A 286 14.44 15.66 13.54
N GLY A 287 15.66 15.37 14.02
CA GLY A 287 16.58 16.43 14.41
C GLY A 287 16.98 17.32 13.23
N ALA A 288 17.51 18.51 13.50
CA ALA A 288 17.89 19.51 12.48
C ALA A 288 18.98 19.04 11.49
N ALA A 289 19.60 17.87 11.71
CA ALA A 289 20.63 17.28 10.85
C ALA A 289 20.39 15.79 10.52
N ASP A 290 19.22 15.23 10.87
CA ASP A 290 18.97 13.80 10.70
C ASP A 290 18.55 13.43 9.28
N SER A 291 19.46 12.74 8.58
CA SER A 291 19.17 12.10 7.29
C SER A 291 18.57 10.70 7.42
N ASP A 292 18.64 10.09 8.61
CA ASP A 292 18.11 8.75 8.86
C ASP A 292 16.65 8.78 9.33
N HIS A 293 15.73 8.78 8.36
CA HIS A 293 14.29 8.66 8.60
C HIS A 293 13.88 7.38 9.33
N ARG A 294 14.69 6.32 9.31
CA ARG A 294 14.36 5.07 10.02
C ARG A 294 14.36 5.26 11.53
N ALA A 295 15.26 6.11 12.04
CA ALA A 295 15.29 6.46 13.46
C ALA A 295 14.01 7.19 13.89
N VAL A 296 13.50 8.12 13.07
CA VAL A 296 12.26 8.86 13.34
C VAL A 296 11.04 7.92 13.33
N VAL A 297 10.95 7.02 12.35
CA VAL A 297 9.90 5.99 12.30
C VAL A 297 9.95 5.08 13.53
N ALA A 298 11.14 4.62 13.92
CA ALA A 298 11.31 3.77 15.10
C ALA A 298 10.90 4.49 16.40
N ALA A 299 11.27 5.76 16.54
CA ALA A 299 10.89 6.60 17.68
C ALA A 299 9.37 6.82 17.74
N ALA A 300 8.72 7.11 16.60
CA ALA A 300 7.27 7.22 16.53
C ALA A 300 6.56 5.90 16.91
N GLY A 301 7.12 4.75 16.50
CA GLY A 301 6.63 3.43 16.91
C GLY A 301 6.81 3.13 18.40
N GLU A 302 7.87 3.62 19.03
CA GLU A 302 8.03 3.59 20.49
C GLU A 302 6.98 4.44 21.20
N MET A 303 6.77 5.67 20.73
CA MET A 303 5.74 6.57 21.28
C MET A 303 4.35 5.98 21.10
N LYS A 304 4.06 5.30 19.98
CA LYS A 304 2.79 4.61 19.77
C LYS A 304 2.55 3.56 20.86
N ARG A 305 3.56 2.74 21.16
CA ARG A 305 3.47 1.74 22.24
C ARG A 305 3.23 2.39 23.62
N TYR A 306 3.80 3.56 23.85
CA TYR A 306 3.54 4.32 25.08
C TYR A 306 2.10 4.86 25.12
N ALA A 307 1.60 5.42 24.01
CA ALA A 307 0.22 5.87 23.85
C ALA A 307 -0.77 4.72 24.16
N LYS A 308 -0.54 3.52 23.60
CA LYS A 308 -1.36 2.33 23.86
C LYS A 308 -1.43 1.87 25.32
N SER A 309 -0.52 2.34 26.18
CA SER A 309 -0.58 2.01 27.61
C SER A 309 -1.51 2.94 28.40
N GLN A 310 -1.99 4.02 27.79
CA GLN A 310 -2.95 4.95 28.37
C GLN A 310 -4.39 4.50 28.11
N THR A 311 -5.30 4.88 28.99
CA THR A 311 -6.72 4.57 28.85
C THR A 311 -7.40 5.57 27.91
N GLY A 312 -8.12 5.07 26.90
CA GLY A 312 -8.81 5.91 25.92
C GLY A 312 -7.86 6.52 24.88
N SER A 313 -8.38 7.43 24.06
CA SER A 313 -7.59 7.99 22.96
C SER A 313 -6.45 8.84 23.49
N SER A 314 -5.24 8.62 22.98
CA SER A 314 -4.04 9.20 23.55
C SER A 314 -2.99 9.57 22.50
N VAL A 315 -2.21 10.61 22.82
CA VAL A 315 -1.11 11.10 22.00
C VAL A 315 0.17 11.11 22.84
N ALA A 316 1.18 10.40 22.37
CA ALA A 316 2.50 10.35 22.96
C ALA A 316 3.51 11.01 22.01
N VAL A 317 4.38 11.86 22.55
CA VAL A 317 5.29 12.69 21.76
C VAL A 317 6.71 12.50 22.24
N ASP A 318 7.63 12.21 21.32
CA ASP A 318 9.04 12.04 21.63
C ASP A 318 9.72 13.39 21.88
N ARG A 319 9.84 13.75 23.17
CA ARG A 319 10.51 14.99 23.59
C ARG A 319 12.03 14.89 23.65
N ARG A 320 12.64 13.76 23.29
CA ARG A 320 14.11 13.61 23.33
C ARG A 320 14.80 14.48 22.28
N GLY A 321 14.09 14.86 21.21
CA GLY A 321 14.59 15.76 20.16
C GLY A 321 14.61 17.27 20.51
N SER A 322 14.02 17.71 21.63
CA SER A 322 13.99 19.13 22.03
C SER A 322 15.13 19.58 22.95
N ALA A 323 15.96 18.65 23.43
CA ALA A 323 17.05 18.95 24.38
C ALA A 323 18.33 19.54 23.74
N GLY A 324 18.32 19.87 22.44
CA GLY A 324 19.51 20.37 21.71
C GLY A 324 19.49 21.85 21.32
N ALA A 325 18.46 22.62 21.68
CA ALA A 325 18.25 23.99 21.18
C ALA A 325 18.22 25.09 22.27
N GLY A 326 18.84 24.84 23.43
CA GLY A 326 18.81 25.78 24.55
C GLY A 326 19.97 25.65 25.51
N ASP A 327 21.20 25.83 25.01
CA ASP A 327 22.30 26.45 25.78
C ASP A 327 23.43 26.80 24.80
N GLY A 328 23.60 28.10 24.55
CA GLY A 328 24.58 28.66 23.61
C GLY A 328 24.31 30.13 23.31
#